data_AF-A0A2E7N7E0-F1
#
_entry.id   AF-A0A2E7N7E0-F1
#
_cell.length_a   1.000
_cell.length_b   1.000
_cell.length_c   1.000
_cell.angle_alpha   90.00
_cell.angle_beta   90.00
_cell.angle_gamma   90.00
#
_symmetry.space_group_name_H-M   'P 1'
#
loop_
_entity.id
_entity.type
_entity.pdbx_description
1 polymer ?
#
loop_
_entity_poly.entity_id
_entity_poly.type
_entity_poly.pdbx_seq_one_letter_code
_entity_poly.pdbx_strand_id
1 'polypeptide(L)'
;MKGSTLGVRRAQTPHEEVLPLRKSILNLTGIIKQRATTFIDTKGVPFIYEKTIWCKLKYYKIRKIERKEVASVLWVVGVNFPFLIPRPPYSGMTWAGIIHLKELPWFLYEYSEEKLKDTKRKV
;
A
#
# COMPACT_ATOMS: atom_id res chain seq x y z
N MET A 1 20.55 -4.42 -22.85
CA MET A 1 20.28 -5.47 -21.84
C MET A 1 18.82 -5.87 -21.97
N LYS A 2 18.53 -7.15 -22.23
CA LYS A 2 17.15 -7.64 -22.41
C LYS A 2 16.42 -7.63 -21.06
N GLY A 3 15.10 -7.47 -21.05
CA GLY A 3 14.30 -7.50 -19.83
C GLY A 3 13.37 -6.29 -19.66
N SER A 4 12.08 -6.57 -19.46
CA SER A 4 11.02 -5.56 -19.32
C SER A 4 11.09 -4.76 -18.02
N THR A 5 11.74 -5.29 -16.98
CA THR A 5 11.85 -4.65 -15.66
C THR A 5 13.30 -4.39 -15.26
N LEU A 6 13.49 -3.41 -14.37
CA LEU A 6 14.77 -3.12 -13.75
C LEU A 6 15.33 -4.35 -13.03
N GLY A 7 14.47 -5.11 -12.34
CA GLY A 7 14.87 -6.33 -11.62
C GLY A 7 15.48 -7.38 -12.55
N VAL A 8 14.82 -7.66 -13.68
CA VAL A 8 15.33 -8.62 -14.69
C VAL A 8 16.67 -8.16 -15.24
N ARG A 9 16.79 -6.88 -15.61
CA ARG A 9 18.06 -6.33 -16.12
C ARG A 9 19.18 -6.43 -15.08
N ARG A 10 18.89 -6.09 -13.83
CA ARG A 10 19.85 -6.18 -12.72
C ARG A 10 20.27 -7.62 -12.39
N ALA A 11 19.41 -8.60 -12.61
CA ALA A 11 19.78 -10.01 -12.41
C ALA A 11 20.67 -10.57 -13.54
N GLN A 12 20.58 -9.97 -14.73
CA GLN A 12 21.33 -10.41 -15.93
C GLN A 12 22.61 -9.61 -16.18
N THR A 13 22.89 -8.58 -15.36
CA THR A 13 24.03 -7.71 -15.57
C THR A 13 25.33 -8.40 -15.16
N PRO A 14 26.41 -8.30 -15.96
CA PRO A 14 27.74 -8.79 -15.57
C PRO A 14 28.44 -7.83 -14.61
N HIS A 15 27.90 -6.61 -14.42
CA HIS A 15 28.47 -5.63 -13.48
C HIS A 15 28.28 -6.08 -12.03
N GLU A 16 29.36 -6.11 -11.26
CA GLU A 16 29.35 -6.50 -9.84
C GLU A 16 29.05 -5.31 -8.92
N GLU A 17 29.40 -4.09 -9.33
CA GLU A 17 29.26 -2.85 -8.55
C GLU A 17 27.86 -2.22 -8.63
N VAL A 18 26.81 -3.04 -8.59
CA VAL A 18 25.44 -2.52 -8.67
C VAL A 18 24.95 -2.09 -7.29
N LEU A 19 24.58 -0.82 -7.15
CA LEU A 19 24.03 -0.29 -5.89
C LEU A 19 22.81 -1.13 -5.43
N PRO A 20 22.76 -1.55 -4.14
CA PRO A 20 21.74 -2.47 -3.66
C PRO A 20 20.37 -1.78 -3.51
N LEU A 21 19.32 -2.47 -3.99
CA LEU A 21 17.93 -2.07 -3.75
C LEU A 21 17.39 -2.79 -2.51
N ARG A 22 17.51 -2.15 -1.34
CA ARG A 22 17.18 -2.77 -0.04
C ARG A 22 15.70 -2.84 0.28
N LYS A 23 14.87 -2.05 -0.43
CA LYS A 23 13.44 -1.92 -0.15
C LYS A 23 12.64 -2.10 -1.43
N SER A 24 11.53 -2.81 -1.32
CA SER A 24 10.52 -2.93 -2.37
C SER A 24 9.21 -2.36 -1.87
N ILE A 25 8.58 -1.51 -2.69
CA ILE A 25 7.31 -0.85 -2.39
C ILE A 25 6.31 -1.30 -3.46
N LEU A 26 5.24 -1.95 -3.03
CA LEU A 26 4.30 -2.62 -3.94
C LEU A 26 3.06 -1.77 -4.26
N ASN A 27 2.77 -0.76 -3.44
CA ASN A 27 1.54 0.02 -3.57
C ASN A 27 1.71 1.43 -3.01
N LEU A 28 0.69 2.26 -3.28
CA LEU A 28 0.63 3.64 -2.82
C LEU A 28 0.75 3.78 -1.30
N THR A 29 0.09 2.90 -0.52
CA THR A 29 0.20 2.89 0.95
C THR A 29 1.66 2.76 1.40
N GLY A 30 2.45 1.91 0.73
CA GLY A 30 3.88 1.75 1.00
C GLY A 30 4.68 3.02 0.71
N ILE A 31 4.36 3.77 -0.35
CA ILE A 31 4.95 5.07 -0.68
C ILE A 31 4.62 6.09 0.43
N ILE A 32 3.34 6.19 0.80
CA ILE A 32 2.86 7.16 1.80
C ILE A 32 3.49 6.93 3.17
N LYS A 33 3.82 5.68 3.52
CA LYS A 33 4.50 5.34 4.77
C LYS A 33 6.00 5.66 4.77
N GLN A 34 6.63 5.96 3.63
CA GLN A 34 8.03 6.37 3.59
C GLN A 34 8.23 7.84 3.96
N ARG A 35 9.40 8.16 4.52
CA ARG A 35 9.87 9.55 4.68
C ARG A 35 10.54 10.09 3.43
N ALA A 36 11.18 9.21 2.65
CA ALA A 36 11.79 9.58 1.37
C ALA A 36 10.73 10.01 0.35
N THR A 37 11.11 10.93 -0.54
CA THR A 37 10.27 11.43 -1.63
C THR A 37 10.74 10.93 -3.00
N THR A 38 11.95 10.38 -3.10
CA THR A 38 12.54 9.89 -4.34
C THR A 38 12.42 8.37 -4.43
N PHE A 39 11.95 7.89 -5.58
CA PHE A 39 11.65 6.48 -5.83
C PHE A 39 12.11 6.09 -7.24
N ILE A 40 12.14 4.79 -7.50
CA ILE A 40 12.44 4.23 -8.82
C ILE A 40 11.31 3.26 -9.16
N ASP A 41 10.74 3.38 -10.35
CA ASP A 41 9.67 2.50 -10.81
C ASP A 41 10.19 1.13 -11.30
N THR A 42 9.28 0.26 -11.73
CA THR A 42 9.64 -1.09 -12.20
C THR A 42 10.46 -1.07 -13.49
N LYS A 43 10.42 0.02 -14.26
CA LYS A 43 11.16 0.23 -15.50
C LYS A 43 12.53 0.87 -15.24
N GLY A 44 12.83 1.26 -14.01
CA GLY A 44 14.08 1.92 -13.64
C GLY A 44 14.06 3.43 -13.80
N VAL A 45 12.88 4.03 -13.96
CA VAL A 45 12.71 5.49 -14.08
C VAL A 45 12.62 6.09 -12.68
N PRO A 46 13.53 7.01 -12.30
CA PRO A 46 13.42 7.72 -11.04
C PRO A 46 12.26 8.71 -11.10
N PHE A 47 11.53 8.85 -9.99
CA PHE A 47 10.46 9.83 -9.85
C PHE A 47 10.39 10.38 -8.43
N ILE A 48 9.77 11.54 -8.29
CA ILE A 48 9.52 12.20 -7.00
C ILE A 48 8.03 12.05 -6.68
N TYR A 49 7.72 11.63 -5.47
CA TYR A 49 6.37 11.64 -4.91
C TYR A 49 6.32 12.58 -3.72
N GLU A 50 5.66 13.71 -3.91
CA GLU A 50 5.42 14.70 -2.86
C GLU A 50 4.00 14.61 -2.33
N LYS A 51 3.87 14.45 -1.01
CA LYS A 51 2.57 14.40 -0.33
C LYS A 51 2.00 15.80 -0.22
N THR A 52 0.86 16.05 -0.85
CA THR A 52 0.27 17.38 -1.00
C THR A 52 -1.03 17.54 -0.22
N ILE A 53 -1.81 16.47 -0.05
CA ILE A 53 -3.19 16.56 0.45
C ILE A 53 -3.32 15.89 1.81
N TRP A 54 -3.90 16.59 2.79
CA TRP A 54 -4.27 15.98 4.06
C TRP A 54 -5.59 15.21 3.94
N CYS A 55 -5.51 13.89 4.07
CA CYS A 55 -6.65 12.98 4.02
C CYS A 55 -7.02 12.49 5.42
N LYS A 56 -8.31 12.22 5.66
CA LYS A 56 -8.79 11.66 6.94
C LYS A 56 -8.50 10.16 6.97
N LEU A 57 -8.00 9.64 8.08
CA LEU A 57 -7.86 8.23 8.37
C LEU A 57 -8.94 7.84 9.40
N LYS A 58 -9.88 6.99 8.99
CA LYS A 58 -10.99 6.53 9.82
C LYS A 58 -10.93 5.01 10.00
N TYR A 59 -11.31 4.52 11.17
CA TYR A 59 -11.28 3.09 11.48
C TYR A 59 -12.68 2.46 11.40
N TYR A 60 -12.77 1.40 10.60
CA TYR A 60 -14.00 0.65 10.38
C TYR A 60 -13.83 -0.79 10.84
N LYS A 61 -14.89 -1.35 11.43
CA LYS A 61 -14.91 -2.76 11.80
C LYS A 61 -14.94 -3.61 10.53
N ILE A 62 -14.11 -4.64 10.49
CA ILE A 62 -14.09 -5.60 9.39
C ILE A 62 -15.37 -6.43 9.49
N ARG A 63 -16.14 -6.45 8.40
CA ARG A 63 -17.40 -7.19 8.29
C ARG A 63 -17.17 -8.62 7.83
N LYS A 64 -16.41 -8.79 6.75
CA LYS A 64 -16.04 -10.11 6.21
C LYS A 64 -14.77 -9.99 5.36
N ILE A 65 -14.05 -11.09 5.24
CA ILE A 65 -12.91 -11.23 4.33
C ILE A 65 -13.21 -12.43 3.43
N GLU A 66 -13.31 -12.19 2.14
CA GLU A 66 -13.44 -13.27 1.17
C GLU A 66 -12.07 -13.60 0.60
N ARG A 67 -11.60 -14.82 0.86
CA ARG A 67 -10.36 -15.30 0.26
C ARG A 67 -10.66 -15.73 -1.17
N LYS A 68 -9.89 -15.20 -2.12
CA LYS A 68 -9.84 -15.68 -3.52
C LYS A 68 -8.49 -16.39 -3.71
N GLU A 69 -8.29 -16.98 -4.87
CA GLU A 69 -7.06 -17.73 -5.16
C GLU A 69 -5.80 -16.86 -5.08
N VAL A 70 -5.84 -15.65 -5.65
CA VAL A 70 -4.66 -14.77 -5.79
C VAL A 70 -4.66 -13.58 -4.82
N ALA A 71 -5.82 -13.23 -4.27
CA ALA A 71 -6.00 -12.08 -3.41
C ALA A 71 -7.14 -12.30 -2.41
N SER A 72 -7.34 -11.37 -1.49
CA SER A 72 -8.51 -11.34 -0.63
C SER A 72 -9.30 -10.05 -0.82
N VAL A 73 -10.60 -10.13 -0.56
CA VAL A 73 -11.54 -9.03 -0.69
C VAL A 73 -12.02 -8.66 0.71
N LEU A 74 -11.67 -7.46 1.15
CA LEU A 74 -11.98 -6.93 2.46
C LEU A 74 -13.28 -6.13 2.40
N TRP A 75 -14.24 -6.50 3.25
CA TRP A 75 -15.46 -5.75 3.46
C TRP A 75 -15.46 -5.15 4.85
N VAL A 76 -15.80 -3.87 4.95
CA VAL A 76 -15.91 -3.15 6.22
C VAL A 76 -17.33 -2.66 6.44
N VAL A 77 -17.70 -2.45 7.71
CA VAL A 77 -19.03 -1.94 8.08
C VAL A 77 -19.17 -0.49 7.59
N GLY A 78 -20.32 -0.15 6.99
CA GLY A 78 -20.64 1.23 6.57
C GLY A 78 -20.03 1.68 5.24
N VAL A 79 -19.25 0.82 4.56
CA VAL A 79 -18.79 1.05 3.18
C VAL A 79 -19.44 0.01 2.27
N ASN A 80 -20.02 0.47 1.16
CA ASN A 80 -20.81 -0.36 0.25
C ASN A 80 -19.99 -1.06 -0.84
N PHE A 81 -18.68 -0.80 -0.92
CA PHE A 81 -17.76 -1.47 -1.81
C PHE A 81 -16.59 -2.10 -1.03
N PRO A 82 -15.98 -3.16 -1.59
CA PRO A 82 -14.86 -3.83 -0.94
C PRO A 82 -13.49 -3.23 -1.30
N PHE A 83 -12.46 -3.63 -0.56
CA PHE A 83 -11.06 -3.32 -0.83
C PHE A 83 -10.29 -4.58 -1.23
N LEU A 84 -9.55 -4.52 -2.33
CA LEU A 84 -8.65 -5.60 -2.74
C LEU A 84 -7.38 -5.58 -1.89
N ILE A 85 -7.05 -6.70 -1.27
CA ILE A 85 -5.87 -6.85 -0.42
C ILE A 85 -5.07 -8.08 -0.88
N PRO A 86 -3.73 -8.01 -0.89
CA PRO A 86 -2.91 -9.13 -1.36
C PRO A 86 -2.97 -10.32 -0.39
N ARG A 87 -3.11 -10.06 0.90
CA ARG A 87 -3.19 -11.08 1.95
C ARG A 87 -4.22 -10.67 3.00
N PRO A 88 -4.93 -11.64 3.59
CA PRO A 88 -5.82 -11.36 4.72
C PRO A 88 -5.01 -10.79 5.90
N PRO A 89 -5.65 -9.98 6.77
CA PRO A 89 -5.02 -9.52 7.99
C PRO A 89 -4.69 -10.70 8.93
N TYR A 90 -3.75 -10.45 9.85
CA TYR A 90 -3.39 -11.41 10.90
C TYR A 90 -4.57 -11.68 11.85
N SER A 91 -4.54 -12.81 12.55
CA SER A 91 -5.54 -13.12 13.57
C SER A 91 -5.60 -12.01 14.63
N GLY A 92 -6.81 -11.65 15.08
CA GLY A 92 -7.04 -10.58 16.06
C GLY A 92 -7.24 -9.18 15.46
N MET A 93 -6.82 -8.94 14.22
CA MET A 93 -7.02 -7.66 13.53
C MET A 93 -8.48 -7.52 13.06
N THR A 94 -9.32 -6.88 13.86
CA THR A 94 -10.77 -6.74 13.59
C THR A 94 -11.18 -5.39 13.02
N TRP A 95 -10.25 -4.44 12.94
CA TRP A 95 -10.47 -3.09 12.42
C TRP A 95 -9.53 -2.77 11.26
N ALA A 96 -10.02 -1.94 10.33
CA ALA A 96 -9.30 -1.46 9.17
C ALA A 96 -9.30 0.07 9.16
N GLY A 97 -8.10 0.65 9.12
CA GLY A 97 -7.89 2.08 8.91
C GLY A 97 -7.96 2.39 7.42
N ILE A 98 -8.94 3.20 7.03
CA ILE A 98 -9.18 3.59 5.63
C ILE A 98 -8.91 5.08 5.46
N ILE A 99 -8.13 5.41 4.42
CA ILE A 99 -7.95 6.79 3.99
C ILE A 99 -9.19 7.24 3.22
N HIS A 100 -9.68 8.43 3.56
CA HIS A 100 -10.73 9.11 2.83
C HIS A 100 -10.13 10.24 2.00
N LEU A 101 -10.38 10.20 0.69
CA LEU A 101 -10.15 11.34 -0.18
C LEU A 101 -11.40 12.22 -0.14
N LYS A 102 -11.28 13.41 0.43
CA LYS A 102 -12.43 14.24 0.84
C LYS A 102 -13.30 13.45 1.83
N GLU A 103 -14.56 13.15 1.50
CA GLU A 103 -15.45 12.34 2.35
C GLU A 103 -15.58 10.88 1.90
N LEU A 104 -15.02 10.53 0.74
CA LEU A 104 -15.16 9.19 0.16
C LEU A 104 -14.04 8.26 0.64
N PRO A 105 -14.35 7.02 1.09
CA PRO A 105 -13.34 6.02 1.38
C PRO A 105 -12.52 5.74 0.10
N TRP A 106 -11.21 5.62 0.22
CA TRP A 106 -10.32 5.52 -0.93
C TRP A 106 -9.48 4.23 -0.92
N PHE A 107 -8.57 4.07 0.04
CA PHE A 107 -7.74 2.87 0.13
C PHE A 107 -7.42 2.48 1.57
N LEU A 108 -7.13 1.19 1.75
CA LEU A 108 -6.70 0.62 3.02
C LEU A 108 -5.30 1.11 3.41
N TYR A 109 -5.19 1.67 4.60
CA TYR A 109 -3.93 2.16 5.16
C TYR A 109 -3.25 1.14 6.07
N GLU A 110 -4.03 0.56 7.00
CA GLU A 110 -3.55 -0.43 7.97
C GLU A 110 -4.69 -1.18 8.65
N TYR A 111 -4.31 -2.15 9.47
CA TYR A 111 -5.21 -2.90 10.33
C TYR A 111 -4.91 -2.59 11.80
N SER A 112 -5.90 -2.82 12.66
CA SER A 112 -5.75 -2.75 14.12
C SER A 112 -6.63 -3.78 14.82
N GLU A 113 -6.24 -4.17 16.03
CA GLU A 113 -7.01 -5.09 16.87
C GLU A 113 -8.26 -4.39 17.45
N GLU A 114 -8.12 -3.10 17.76
CA GLU A 114 -9.16 -2.25 18.33
C GLU A 114 -9.46 -1.02 17.45
N LYS A 115 -10.54 -0.30 17.79
CA LYS A 115 -10.89 0.95 17.10
C LYS A 115 -9.98 2.07 17.57
N LEU A 116 -9.05 2.48 16.71
CA LEU A 116 -8.20 3.64 16.96
C LEU A 116 -8.93 4.96 16.66
N LYS A 117 -8.39 6.06 17.19
CA LYS A 117 -8.91 7.41 16.96
C LYS A 117 -8.72 7.81 15.50
N ASP A 118 -9.67 8.58 14.99
CA ASP A 118 -9.57 9.18 13.66
C ASP A 118 -8.41 10.19 13.64
N THR A 119 -7.57 10.10 12.62
CA THR A 119 -6.41 10.99 12.46
C THR A 119 -6.33 11.49 11.02
N LYS A 120 -5.26 12.21 10.68
CA LYS A 120 -5.00 12.64 9.30
C LYS A 120 -3.67 12.06 8.81
N ARG A 121 -3.59 11.79 7.52
CA ARG A 121 -2.34 11.42 6.83
C ARG A 121 -2.19 12.31 5.60
N LYS A 122 -0.99 12.82 5.39
CA LYS A 122 -0.67 13.52 4.15
C LYS A 122 -0.41 12.47 3.09
N VAL A 123 -1.11 12.59 1.97
CA VAL A 123 -1.02 11.71 0.80
C VAL A 123 -0.41 12.50 -0.34
#